data_AF-A0A7J2R6D5-F1
#
_entry.id   AF-A0A7J2R6D5-F1
#
_cell.length_a   1.000
_cell.length_b   1.000
_cell.length_c   1.000
_cell.angle_alpha   90.00
_cell.angle_beta   90.00
_cell.angle_gamma   90.00
#
_symmetry.space_group_name_H-M   'P 1'
#
loop_
_entity.id
_entity.type
_entity.pdbx_description
1 polymer ?
#
loop_
_entity_poly.entity_id
_entity_poly.type
_entity_poly.pdbx_seq_one_letter_code
_entity_poly.pdbx_strand_id
1 'polypeptide(L)'
;MERSCVIDSCINEYRAKGYCLKHYNEFYRYNRSNAKPCTIEGCDRFVFGRGFCRRHYDSLVPERVVNNRRYRKMWKLRNPIKVKLAKAKANSKNKFGWNISKRIAESLGGSKRSRPWESLVGYTLAELKVHLEARFTIGMNWDRYGVFGWHVDHIIPQSRFNFNDAEDIDFKLCWSLDNLQPLWAKDNIYKSDKIDKPFQPSLAIAKVALYE
;
A
#
# COMPACT_ATOMS: atom_id res chain seq x y z
N MET A 1 22.74 -37.03 -25.55
CA MET A 1 21.72 -37.69 -26.39
C MET A 1 20.84 -36.61 -26.98
N GLU A 2 20.80 -36.52 -28.30
CA GLU A 2 19.99 -35.55 -29.04
C GLU A 2 18.53 -35.66 -28.62
N ARG A 3 17.98 -34.53 -28.17
CA ARG A 3 16.56 -34.39 -27.83
C ARG A 3 15.83 -33.96 -29.10
N SER A 4 15.79 -34.81 -30.12
CA SER A 4 15.06 -34.54 -31.36
C SER A 4 13.72 -35.26 -31.38
N CYS A 5 12.76 -34.70 -32.12
CA CYS A 5 11.44 -35.29 -32.29
C CYS A 5 11.53 -36.62 -33.07
N VAL A 6 10.75 -37.61 -32.66
CA VAL A 6 10.63 -38.94 -33.32
C VAL A 6 10.00 -38.89 -34.73
N ILE A 7 9.52 -37.74 -35.18
CA ILE A 7 8.93 -37.61 -36.52
C ILE A 7 10.06 -37.33 -37.50
N ASP A 8 10.23 -38.22 -38.49
CA ASP A 8 11.22 -38.07 -39.55
C ASP A 8 11.09 -36.70 -40.23
N SER A 9 12.23 -36.06 -40.47
CA SER A 9 12.35 -34.68 -40.98
C SER A 9 11.91 -33.56 -40.01
N CYS A 10 11.65 -33.85 -38.73
CA CYS A 10 11.38 -32.81 -37.73
C CYS A 10 12.64 -32.39 -36.96
N ILE A 11 13.14 -31.19 -37.24
CA ILE A 11 14.31 -30.61 -36.55
C ILE A 11 13.99 -30.01 -35.17
N ASN A 12 12.73 -30.08 -34.72
CA ASN A 12 12.33 -29.44 -33.47
C ASN A 12 12.73 -30.28 -32.26
N GLU A 13 13.09 -29.58 -31.18
CA GLU A 13 13.47 -30.22 -29.94
C GLU A 13 12.33 -31.02 -29.30
N TYR A 14 12.71 -32.18 -28.77
CA TYR A 14 11.89 -33.09 -28.00
C TYR A 14 11.38 -32.43 -26.72
N ARG A 15 10.08 -32.58 -26.46
CA ARG A 15 9.43 -32.06 -25.26
C ARG A 15 8.80 -33.14 -24.38
N ALA A 16 8.04 -34.08 -24.94
CA ALA A 16 7.36 -35.14 -24.18
C ALA A 16 6.94 -36.34 -25.06
N LYS A 17 7.05 -37.58 -24.55
CA LYS A 17 6.69 -38.85 -25.23
C LYS A 17 7.35 -39.08 -26.61
N GLY A 18 8.63 -38.76 -26.77
CA GLY A 18 9.33 -38.74 -28.06
C GLY A 18 8.99 -37.57 -29.02
N TYR A 19 8.02 -36.70 -28.74
CA TYR A 19 7.59 -35.65 -29.68
C TYR A 19 8.03 -34.22 -29.29
N CYS A 20 8.21 -33.34 -30.29
CA CYS A 20 8.26 -31.89 -30.08
C CYS A 20 6.88 -31.35 -29.68
N LEU A 21 6.78 -30.09 -29.22
CA LEU A 21 5.49 -29.53 -28.78
C LEU A 21 4.39 -29.60 -29.87
N LYS A 22 4.74 -29.30 -31.12
CA LYS A 22 3.78 -29.31 -32.24
C LYS A 22 3.23 -30.72 -32.46
N HIS A 23 4.12 -31.70 -32.63
CA HIS A 23 3.74 -33.09 -32.88
C HIS A 23 3.15 -33.77 -31.64
N TYR A 24 3.54 -33.38 -30.43
CA TYR A 24 2.89 -33.84 -29.21
C TYR A 24 1.43 -33.40 -29.16
N ASN A 25 1.14 -32.15 -29.51
CA ASN A 25 -0.22 -31.63 -29.57
C ASN A 25 -1.02 -32.26 -30.71
N GLU A 26 -0.38 -32.56 -31.84
CA GLU A 26 -1.00 -33.20 -33.01
C GLU A 26 -1.31 -34.68 -32.75
N PHE A 27 -0.36 -35.42 -32.17
CA PHE A 27 -0.56 -36.76 -31.61
C PHE A 27 -1.73 -36.77 -30.62
N TYR A 28 -1.81 -35.79 -29.71
CA TYR A 28 -2.95 -35.67 -28.78
C TYR A 28 -4.27 -35.28 -29.46
N ARG A 29 -4.23 -34.59 -30.60
CA ARG A 29 -5.43 -34.19 -31.36
C ARG A 29 -6.04 -35.38 -32.11
N TYR A 30 -5.20 -36.25 -32.69
CA TYR A 30 -5.65 -37.37 -33.52
C TYR A 30 -5.72 -38.71 -32.79
N ASN A 31 -4.87 -38.95 -31.78
CA ASN A 31 -4.89 -40.17 -30.96
C ASN A 31 -5.83 -40.02 -29.75
N ARG A 32 -7.06 -39.56 -30.03
CA ARG A 32 -8.15 -39.28 -29.08
C ARG A 32 -8.89 -40.53 -28.59
N SER A 33 -8.46 -41.71 -29.01
CA SER A 33 -9.12 -43.01 -28.80
C SER A 33 -9.37 -43.35 -27.33
N ASN A 34 -8.66 -42.70 -26.39
CA ASN A 34 -8.81 -42.89 -24.95
C ASN A 34 -9.19 -41.61 -24.17
N ALA A 35 -9.59 -40.53 -24.86
CA ALA A 35 -9.99 -39.29 -24.20
C ALA A 35 -11.39 -39.44 -23.59
N LYS A 36 -11.49 -39.43 -22.26
CA LYS A 36 -12.77 -39.56 -21.56
C LYS A 36 -13.67 -38.33 -21.82
N PRO A 37 -14.98 -38.52 -21.99
CA PRO A 37 -15.93 -37.41 -22.09
C PRO A 37 -16.07 -36.68 -20.74
N CYS A 38 -16.50 -35.42 -20.79
CA CYS A 38 -16.80 -34.64 -19.60
C CYS A 38 -17.89 -35.33 -18.78
N THR A 39 -17.78 -35.28 -17.46
CA THR A 39 -18.78 -35.83 -16.53
C THR A 39 -20.07 -35.01 -16.43
N ILE A 40 -20.24 -33.96 -17.23
CA ILE A 40 -21.47 -33.15 -17.23
C ILE A 40 -22.39 -33.72 -18.29
N GLU A 41 -23.59 -34.12 -17.89
CA GLU A 41 -24.63 -34.61 -18.80
C GLU A 41 -24.90 -33.60 -19.94
N GLY A 42 -24.97 -34.10 -21.17
CA GLY A 42 -25.12 -33.27 -22.37
C GLY A 42 -23.85 -32.52 -22.80
N CYS A 43 -22.67 -32.87 -22.26
CA CYS A 43 -21.40 -32.27 -22.69
C CYS A 43 -20.46 -33.27 -23.37
N ASP A 44 -20.40 -33.20 -24.71
CA ASP A 44 -19.57 -34.10 -25.52
C ASP A 44 -18.10 -33.65 -25.63
N ARG A 45 -17.67 -32.71 -24.78
CA ARG A 45 -16.29 -32.22 -24.75
C ARG A 45 -15.42 -33.14 -23.91
N PHE A 46 -14.16 -33.31 -24.31
CA PHE A 46 -13.21 -34.14 -23.56
C PHE A 46 -12.76 -33.51 -22.24
N VAL A 47 -12.44 -34.36 -21.26
CA VAL A 47 -11.88 -33.97 -19.97
C VAL A 47 -10.55 -33.25 -20.16
N PHE A 48 -10.45 -32.05 -19.58
CA PHE A 48 -9.20 -31.30 -19.41
C PHE A 48 -8.54 -31.63 -18.07
N GLY A 49 -9.34 -31.79 -17.00
CA GLY A 49 -8.84 -32.15 -15.68
C GLY A 49 -9.99 -32.38 -14.69
N ARG A 50 -9.75 -33.21 -13.66
CA ARG A 50 -10.75 -33.57 -12.61
C ARG A 50 -12.10 -34.08 -13.14
N GLY A 51 -12.13 -34.72 -14.32
CA GLY A 51 -13.38 -35.21 -14.93
C GLY A 51 -14.15 -34.16 -15.75
N PHE A 52 -13.67 -32.91 -15.82
CA PHE A 52 -14.37 -31.82 -16.50
C PHE A 52 -13.62 -31.33 -17.73
N CYS A 53 -14.36 -30.94 -18.77
CA CYS A 53 -13.79 -30.22 -19.91
C CYS A 53 -13.22 -28.86 -19.48
N ARG A 54 -12.35 -28.24 -20.27
CA ARG A 54 -11.71 -26.95 -19.92
C ARG A 54 -12.72 -25.91 -19.41
N ARG A 55 -13.84 -25.76 -20.12
CA ARG A 55 -14.92 -24.83 -19.77
C ARG A 55 -15.56 -25.13 -18.41
N HIS A 56 -15.86 -26.41 -18.15
CA HIS A 56 -16.47 -26.83 -16.88
C HIS A 56 -15.45 -26.85 -15.73
N TYR A 57 -14.20 -27.22 -16.00
CA TYR A 57 -13.10 -27.10 -15.05
C TYR A 57 -12.89 -25.65 -14.63
N ASP A 58 -12.99 -24.70 -15.57
CA ASP A 58 -12.86 -23.27 -15.30
C ASP A 58 -14.05 -22.71 -14.49
N SER A 59 -15.25 -23.24 -14.67
CA SER A 59 -16.42 -22.88 -13.84
C SER A 59 -16.39 -23.49 -12.44
N LEU A 60 -15.60 -24.54 -12.21
CA LEU A 60 -15.50 -25.25 -10.93
C LEU A 60 -14.45 -24.69 -9.98
N VAL A 61 -13.81 -23.58 -10.31
CA VAL A 61 -12.81 -22.97 -9.41
C VAL A 61 -13.30 -21.63 -8.88
N PRO A 62 -14.03 -21.60 -7.75
CA PRO A 62 -14.38 -20.35 -7.07
C PRO A 62 -13.16 -19.56 -6.56
N GLU A 63 -11.96 -20.15 -6.55
CA GLU A 63 -10.83 -19.64 -5.75
C GLU A 63 -9.58 -19.20 -6.55
N ARG A 64 -9.39 -19.65 -7.80
CA ARG A 64 -8.19 -19.30 -8.61
C ARG A 64 -8.19 -17.87 -9.18
N VAL A 65 -9.26 -17.12 -8.95
CA VAL A 65 -9.44 -15.75 -9.42
C VAL A 65 -8.80 -14.73 -8.46
N VAL A 66 -8.56 -15.12 -7.20
CA VAL A 66 -8.14 -14.20 -6.15
C VAL A 66 -6.71 -13.70 -6.36
N ASN A 67 -5.82 -14.46 -7.02
CA ASN A 67 -4.41 -14.08 -7.24
C ASN A 67 -4.06 -13.60 -8.66
N ASN A 68 -5.03 -13.46 -9.57
CA ASN A 68 -4.77 -12.95 -10.92
C ASN A 68 -4.72 -11.40 -10.94
N ARG A 69 -3.52 -10.83 -11.18
CA ARG A 69 -3.29 -9.37 -11.23
C ARG A 69 -4.21 -8.65 -12.23
N ARG A 70 -4.49 -9.27 -13.39
CA ARG A 70 -5.36 -8.71 -14.43
C ARG A 70 -6.82 -8.66 -13.97
N TYR A 71 -7.29 -9.71 -13.32
CA TYR A 71 -8.63 -9.74 -12.73
C TYR A 71 -8.78 -8.70 -11.62
N ARG A 72 -7.83 -8.60 -10.68
CA ARG A 72 -7.83 -7.58 -9.62
C ARG A 72 -7.90 -6.16 -10.20
N LYS A 73 -7.17 -5.88 -11.29
CA LYS A 73 -7.22 -4.59 -11.99
C LYS A 73 -8.62 -4.32 -12.56
N MET A 74 -9.19 -5.28 -13.29
CA MET A 74 -10.52 -5.14 -13.89
C MET A 74 -11.63 -5.02 -12.85
N TRP A 75 -11.55 -5.76 -11.75
CA TRP A 75 -12.51 -5.66 -10.65
C TRP A 75 -12.52 -4.27 -10.02
N LYS A 76 -11.34 -3.66 -9.78
CA LYS A 76 -11.23 -2.28 -9.26
C LYS A 76 -11.86 -1.25 -10.20
N LEU A 77 -11.62 -1.38 -11.52
CA LEU A 77 -12.21 -0.49 -12.53
C LEU A 77 -13.73 -0.59 -12.60
N ARG A 78 -14.28 -1.82 -12.49
CA ARG A 78 -15.72 -2.08 -12.53
C ARG A 78 -16.45 -1.72 -11.22
N ASN A 79 -15.74 -1.58 -10.11
CA ASN A 79 -16.33 -1.34 -8.79
C ASN A 79 -15.76 -0.08 -8.10
N PRO A 80 -15.81 1.11 -8.73
CA PRO A 80 -15.18 2.32 -8.22
C PRO A 80 -15.74 2.75 -6.85
N ILE A 81 -17.06 2.61 -6.66
CA ILE A 81 -17.74 2.95 -5.40
C ILE A 81 -17.27 2.03 -4.27
N LYS A 82 -17.28 0.71 -4.48
CA LYS A 82 -16.81 -0.26 -3.45
C LYS A 82 -15.34 -0.04 -3.10
N VAL A 83 -14.49 0.28 -4.08
CA VAL A 83 -13.08 0.64 -3.84
C VAL A 83 -12.97 1.92 -3.03
N LYS A 84 -13.75 2.96 -3.35
CA LYS A 84 -13.77 4.23 -2.60
C LYS A 84 -14.23 4.02 -1.16
N LEU A 85 -15.29 3.25 -0.94
CA LEU A 85 -15.81 2.92 0.39
C LEU A 85 -14.82 2.08 1.21
N ALA A 86 -14.20 1.06 0.61
CA ALA A 86 -13.18 0.26 1.28
C ALA A 86 -11.95 1.10 1.65
N LYS A 87 -11.50 1.99 0.76
CA LYS A 87 -10.43 2.96 1.04
C LYS A 87 -10.85 3.93 2.15
N ALA A 88 -12.07 4.46 2.12
CA ALA A 88 -12.58 5.36 3.17
C ALA A 88 -12.64 4.66 4.54
N LYS A 89 -13.06 3.40 4.59
CA LYS A 89 -13.08 2.58 5.81
C LYS A 89 -11.68 2.21 6.32
N ALA A 90 -10.73 1.94 5.43
CA ALA A 90 -9.34 1.73 5.80
C ALA A 90 -8.69 3.03 6.30
N ASN A 91 -8.97 4.14 5.61
CA ASN A 91 -8.51 5.47 5.98
C ASN A 91 -9.16 5.96 7.28
N SER A 92 -10.40 5.55 7.61
CA SER A 92 -11.04 5.92 8.88
C SER A 92 -10.38 5.23 10.07
N LYS A 93 -9.98 3.95 9.92
CA LYS A 93 -9.24 3.21 10.96
C LYS A 93 -7.89 3.85 11.29
N ASN A 94 -7.23 4.47 10.30
CA ASN A 94 -5.91 5.10 10.45
C ASN A 94 -5.92 6.61 10.15
N LYS A 95 -7.07 7.28 10.33
CA LYS A 95 -7.25 8.71 9.96
C LYS A 95 -6.21 9.58 10.65
N PHE A 96 -5.98 9.33 11.93
CA PHE A 96 -4.99 10.04 12.74
C PHE A 96 -3.57 9.89 12.18
N GLY A 97 -3.11 8.64 11.97
CA GLY A 97 -1.77 8.39 11.42
C GLY A 97 -1.58 8.94 10.00
N TRP A 98 -2.62 8.90 9.17
CA TRP A 98 -2.60 9.54 7.85
C TRP A 98 -2.45 11.07 7.96
N ASN A 99 -3.17 11.71 8.88
CA ASN A 99 -3.05 13.14 9.12
C ASN A 99 -1.64 13.53 9.60
N ILE A 100 -1.03 12.76 10.51
CA ILE A 100 0.36 12.98 10.94
C ILE A 100 1.32 12.86 9.77
N SER A 101 1.25 11.76 9.01
CA SER A 101 2.11 11.58 7.84
C SER A 101 1.92 12.68 6.80
N LYS A 102 0.71 13.20 6.64
CA LYS A 102 0.40 14.30 5.72
C LYS A 102 1.04 15.59 6.20
N ARG A 103 0.92 15.93 7.49
CA ARG A 103 1.49 17.16 8.06
C ARG A 103 3.02 17.17 8.02
N ILE A 104 3.65 16.03 8.30
CA ILE A 104 5.11 15.87 8.13
C ILE A 104 5.53 15.99 6.65
N ALA A 105 4.71 15.49 5.72
CA ALA A 105 4.99 15.65 4.31
C ALA A 105 4.92 17.12 3.87
N GLU A 106 3.90 17.84 4.34
CA GLU A 106 3.70 19.27 4.09
C GLU A 106 4.85 20.10 4.69
N SER A 107 5.31 19.77 5.90
CA SER A 107 6.43 20.48 6.55
C SER A 107 7.76 20.33 5.81
N LEU A 108 7.95 19.21 5.09
CA LEU A 108 9.21 18.88 4.41
C LEU A 108 9.24 19.30 2.94
N GLY A 109 8.18 19.91 2.40
CA GLY A 109 8.17 20.41 1.01
C GLY A 109 8.49 19.38 -0.08
N GLY A 110 8.29 18.08 0.21
CA GLY A 110 8.65 16.97 -0.70
C GLY A 110 9.88 16.15 -0.27
N SER A 111 10.71 16.64 0.65
CA SER A 111 11.91 15.94 1.16
C SER A 111 11.59 14.66 1.94
N LYS A 112 10.32 14.40 2.25
CA LYS A 112 9.87 13.12 2.83
C LYS A 112 10.19 11.92 1.93
N ARG A 113 10.21 12.09 0.59
CA ARG A 113 10.59 11.06 -0.40
C ARG A 113 9.93 9.69 -0.17
N SER A 114 8.63 9.68 0.11
CA SER A 114 7.84 8.46 0.40
C SER A 114 8.28 7.64 1.63
N ARG A 115 9.25 8.12 2.42
CA ARG A 115 9.67 7.47 3.67
C ARG A 115 8.48 7.39 4.64
N PRO A 116 8.31 6.30 5.39
CA PRO A 116 7.30 6.24 6.46
C PRO A 116 7.61 7.32 7.50
N TRP A 117 6.59 7.98 8.04
CA TRP A 117 6.82 9.13 8.92
C TRP A 117 7.44 8.72 10.26
N GLU A 118 7.11 7.53 10.77
CA GLU A 118 7.66 6.96 12.01
C GLU A 118 9.19 6.82 11.95
N SER A 119 9.73 6.44 10.77
CA SER A 119 11.20 6.34 10.60
C SER A 119 11.90 7.70 10.60
N LEU A 120 11.17 8.80 10.45
CA LEU A 120 11.74 10.15 10.43
C LEU A 120 11.82 10.74 11.84
N VAL A 121 10.84 10.43 12.68
CA VAL A 121 10.71 11.05 14.01
C VAL A 121 11.18 10.15 15.16
N GLY A 122 11.36 8.86 14.90
CA GLY A 122 11.92 7.92 15.88
C GLY A 122 10.91 7.37 16.90
N TYR A 123 9.61 7.54 16.66
CA TYR A 123 8.54 6.95 17.48
C TYR A 123 7.39 6.46 16.58
N THR A 124 6.59 5.56 17.14
CA THR A 124 5.44 4.91 16.50
C THR A 124 4.15 5.70 16.68
N LEU A 125 3.15 5.39 15.86
CA LEU A 125 1.79 5.90 16.03
C LEU A 125 1.21 5.60 17.41
N ALA A 126 1.54 4.44 17.98
CA ALA A 126 1.04 4.02 19.30
C ALA A 126 1.63 4.88 20.41
N GLU A 127 2.94 5.13 20.39
CA GLU A 127 3.63 5.98 21.37
C GLU A 127 3.12 7.43 21.29
N LEU A 128 2.92 7.97 20.09
CA LEU A 128 2.31 9.30 19.92
C LEU A 128 0.92 9.38 20.54
N LYS A 129 0.09 8.33 20.35
CA LYS A 129 -1.25 8.30 20.94
C LYS A 129 -1.19 8.33 22.46
N VAL A 130 -0.37 7.46 23.07
CA VAL A 130 -0.18 7.41 24.52
C VAL A 130 0.28 8.75 25.07
N HIS A 131 1.25 9.38 24.40
CA HIS A 131 1.80 10.68 24.80
C HIS A 131 0.74 11.80 24.78
N LEU A 132 -0.11 11.83 23.75
CA LEU A 132 -1.19 12.82 23.63
C LEU A 132 -2.34 12.54 24.60
N GLU A 133 -2.74 11.28 24.75
CA GLU A 133 -3.77 10.86 25.70
C GLU A 133 -3.42 11.26 27.13
N ALA A 134 -2.16 11.12 27.53
CA ALA A 134 -1.67 11.53 28.85
C ALA A 134 -1.81 13.04 29.11
N ARG A 135 -2.01 13.85 28.06
CA ARG A 135 -2.18 15.31 28.11
C ARG A 135 -3.61 15.76 27.84
N PHE A 136 -4.56 14.84 27.67
CA PHE A 136 -5.96 15.20 27.47
C PHE A 136 -6.53 15.94 28.67
N THR A 137 -7.22 17.04 28.40
CA THR A 137 -8.00 17.79 29.39
C THR A 137 -9.47 17.36 29.36
N ILE A 138 -10.27 17.90 30.28
CA ILE A 138 -11.68 17.53 30.44
C ILE A 138 -12.41 17.62 29.09
N GLY A 139 -13.05 16.51 28.71
CA GLY A 139 -13.82 16.38 27.48
C GLY A 139 -13.00 16.01 26.24
N MET A 140 -11.67 15.99 26.28
CA MET A 140 -10.85 15.49 25.18
C MET A 140 -10.89 13.97 25.11
N ASN A 141 -11.10 13.44 23.90
CA ASN A 141 -11.02 12.02 23.59
C ASN A 141 -10.83 11.86 22.07
N TRP A 142 -10.51 10.64 21.62
CA TRP A 142 -10.27 10.37 20.20
C TRP A 142 -11.47 10.59 19.28
N ASP A 143 -12.69 10.46 19.78
CA ASP A 143 -13.90 10.71 18.98
C ASP A 143 -14.05 12.20 18.65
N ARG A 144 -13.46 13.07 19.48
CA ARG A 144 -13.38 14.52 19.26
C ARG A 144 -12.13 14.97 18.50
N TYR A 145 -11.38 14.07 17.87
CA TYR A 145 -10.25 14.45 17.04
C TYR A 145 -10.68 15.11 15.71
N GLY A 146 -10.22 16.34 15.45
CA GLY A 146 -10.39 17.06 14.19
C GLY A 146 -11.08 18.42 14.31
N VAL A 147 -11.69 18.88 13.21
CA VAL A 147 -12.16 20.26 13.00
C VAL A 147 -13.04 20.82 14.13
N PHE A 148 -13.90 20.00 14.72
CA PHE A 148 -14.85 20.41 15.77
C PHE A 148 -14.44 19.99 17.19
N GLY A 149 -13.23 19.48 17.37
CA GLY A 149 -12.72 19.14 18.69
C GLY A 149 -11.28 19.57 18.83
N TRP A 150 -10.34 18.64 18.95
CA TRP A 150 -8.93 18.98 19.22
C TRP A 150 -8.01 18.61 18.06
N HIS A 151 -6.89 19.32 17.99
CA HIS A 151 -5.81 19.18 17.02
C HIS A 151 -4.51 18.79 17.74
N VAL A 152 -3.58 18.19 16.99
CA VAL A 152 -2.18 18.07 17.44
C VAL A 152 -1.54 19.43 17.22
N ASP A 153 -1.16 20.09 18.31
CA ASP A 153 -0.48 21.37 18.34
C ASP A 153 1.01 21.18 18.62
N HIS A 154 1.81 22.12 18.13
CA HIS A 154 3.22 22.22 18.48
C HIS A 154 3.38 23.26 19.59
N ILE A 155 3.94 22.89 20.74
CA ILE A 155 4.19 23.81 21.87
C ILE A 155 4.96 25.02 21.37
N ILE A 156 6.14 24.78 20.79
CA ILE A 156 6.86 25.74 19.96
C ILE A 156 6.34 25.58 18.52
N PRO A 157 5.75 26.62 17.90
CA PRO A 157 5.19 26.54 16.56
C PRO A 157 6.21 26.13 15.52
N GLN A 158 5.78 25.34 14.54
CA GLN A 158 6.62 24.87 13.44
C GLN A 158 7.33 26.03 12.70
N SER A 159 6.69 27.19 12.57
CA SER A 159 7.26 28.39 11.91
C SER A 159 8.48 28.98 12.63
N ARG A 160 8.79 28.53 13.85
CA ARG A 160 9.94 28.98 14.62
C ARG A 160 11.21 28.14 14.38
N PHE A 161 11.09 27.02 13.68
CA PHE A 161 12.19 26.09 13.42
C PHE A 161 12.77 26.25 12.01
N ASN A 162 14.08 25.99 11.86
CA ASN A 162 14.78 26.07 10.58
C ASN A 162 15.13 24.66 10.06
N PHE A 163 14.31 24.09 9.17
CA PHE A 163 14.62 22.81 8.53
C PHE A 163 14.09 22.72 7.10
N ASN A 164 14.78 21.92 6.28
CA ASN A 164 14.41 21.57 4.90
C ASN A 164 14.43 20.04 4.66
N ASP A 165 15.11 19.27 5.52
CA ASP A 165 15.14 17.81 5.49
C ASP A 165 14.76 17.20 6.84
N ALA A 166 14.40 15.92 6.81
CA ALA A 166 14.07 15.15 8.00
C ALA A 166 15.28 14.86 8.89
N GLU A 167 16.51 14.99 8.37
CA GLU A 167 17.73 14.82 9.17
C GLU A 167 18.18 16.11 9.88
N ASP A 168 17.55 17.24 9.60
CA ASP A 168 17.89 18.50 10.26
C ASP A 168 17.45 18.43 11.74
N ILE A 169 18.28 18.96 12.65
CA ILE A 169 18.04 18.87 14.10
C ILE A 169 16.72 19.55 14.50
N ASP A 170 16.42 20.69 13.88
CA ASP A 170 15.19 21.45 14.11
C ASP A 170 13.94 20.70 13.63
N PHE A 171 14.05 19.83 12.62
CA PHE A 171 12.94 18.97 12.23
C PHE A 171 12.64 17.96 13.34
N LYS A 172 13.69 17.31 13.90
CA LYS A 172 13.53 16.33 14.98
C LYS A 172 12.97 16.98 16.24
N LEU A 173 13.45 18.18 16.59
CA LEU A 173 12.94 18.95 17.73
C LEU A 173 11.49 19.39 17.52
N CYS A 174 11.17 19.95 16.34
CA CYS A 174 9.82 20.37 16.00
C CYS A 174 8.83 19.21 16.14
N TRP A 175 9.15 18.04 15.60
CA TRP A 175 8.26 16.87 15.60
C TRP A 175 8.49 15.90 16.77
N SER A 176 9.30 16.27 17.76
CA SER A 176 9.53 15.49 18.97
C SER A 176 8.24 15.36 19.79
N LEU A 177 8.10 14.26 20.54
CA LEU A 177 6.97 14.09 21.45
C LEU A 177 6.88 15.26 22.44
N ASP A 178 7.99 15.70 23.01
CA ASP A 178 8.02 16.80 23.98
C ASP A 178 7.50 18.13 23.42
N ASN A 179 7.57 18.34 22.11
CA ASN A 179 7.01 19.53 21.46
C ASN A 179 5.57 19.34 20.95
N LEU A 180 4.98 18.14 21.04
CA LEU A 180 3.62 17.87 20.58
C LEU A 180 2.63 17.76 21.74
N GLN A 181 1.49 18.44 21.61
CA GLN A 181 0.42 18.43 22.61
C GLN A 181 -0.97 18.39 21.97
N PRO A 182 -1.99 17.85 22.65
CA PRO A 182 -3.38 18.05 22.25
C PRO A 182 -3.83 19.46 22.63
N LEU A 183 -4.46 20.16 21.70
CA LEU A 183 -5.05 21.47 21.96
C LEU A 183 -6.39 21.57 21.26
N TRP A 184 -7.40 22.15 21.92
CA TRP A 184 -8.69 22.40 21.26
C TRP A 184 -8.47 23.18 19.98
N ALA A 185 -9.17 22.82 18.90
CA ALA A 185 -8.96 23.38 17.57
C ALA A 185 -9.08 24.91 17.58
N LYS A 186 -10.07 25.43 18.34
CA LYS A 186 -10.27 26.87 18.53
C LYS A 186 -9.07 27.54 19.20
N ASP A 187 -8.54 26.92 20.24
CA ASP A 187 -7.40 27.45 21.01
C ASP A 187 -6.11 27.39 20.20
N ASN A 188 -5.91 26.32 19.43
CA ASN A 188 -4.77 26.20 18.51
C ASN A 188 -4.80 27.29 17.44
N ILE A 189 -5.97 27.53 16.83
CA ILE A 189 -6.15 28.62 15.85
C ILE A 189 -5.84 29.98 16.50
N TYR A 190 -6.28 30.21 17.73
CA TYR A 190 -6.02 31.46 18.46
C TYR A 190 -4.55 31.63 18.87
N LYS A 191 -3.89 30.52 19.24
CA LYS A 191 -2.46 30.46 19.58
C LYS A 191 -1.59 30.86 18.40
N SER A 192 -1.91 30.41 17.18
CA SER A 192 -1.14 30.71 15.97
C SER A 192 0.35 30.35 16.18
N ASP A 193 1.26 31.28 15.91
CA ASP A 193 2.71 31.17 16.00
C ASP A 193 3.29 31.88 17.25
N LYS A 194 2.44 32.13 18.26
CA LYS A 194 2.85 32.75 19.53
C LYS A 194 3.63 31.76 20.40
N ILE A 195 4.63 32.29 21.10
CA ILE A 195 5.45 31.57 22.07
C ILE A 195 5.49 32.35 23.38
N ASP A 196 5.40 31.63 24.51
CA ASP A 196 5.45 32.26 25.84
C ASP A 196 6.88 32.55 26.29
N LYS A 197 7.84 31.79 25.75
CA LYS A 197 9.28 31.89 26.08
C LYS A 197 10.08 32.13 24.80
N PRO A 198 11.16 32.92 24.87
CA PRO A 198 12.10 33.02 23.76
C PRO A 198 12.56 31.64 23.32
N PHE A 199 12.58 31.42 22.01
CA PHE A 199 13.05 30.18 21.39
C PHE A 199 14.11 30.53 20.35
N GLN A 200 15.22 29.80 20.39
CA GLN A 200 16.31 29.93 19.42
C GLN A 200 16.37 28.64 18.59
N PRO A 201 16.06 28.70 17.28
CA PRO A 201 16.27 27.57 16.38
C PRO A 201 17.76 27.33 16.11
N SER A 202 18.07 26.16 15.55
CA SER A 202 19.39 25.91 14.99
C SER A 202 19.73 26.90 13.87
N LEU A 203 21.02 27.14 13.67
CA LEU A 203 21.50 27.99 12.58
C LEU A 203 21.11 27.36 11.25
N ALA A 204 20.42 28.13 10.40
CA ALA A 204 20.08 27.68 9.06
C ALA A 204 21.36 27.56 8.23
N ILE A 205 21.86 26.34 8.04
CA ILE A 205 22.96 26.07 7.13
C ILE A 205 22.37 26.04 5.73
N ALA A 206 22.68 27.06 4.92
CA ALA A 206 22.41 27.00 3.49
C ALA A 206 23.15 25.79 2.93
N LYS A 207 22.42 24.76 2.48
CA LYS A 207 23.01 23.68 1.69
C LYS A 207 23.43 24.29 0.37
N VAL A 208 24.66 24.79 0.30
CA VAL A 208 25.29 25.19 -0.95
C VAL A 208 25.23 23.96 -1.84
N ALA A 209 24.53 24.06 -2.96
CA ALA A 209 24.55 23.03 -3.98
C ALA A 209 25.99 22.94 -4.47
N LEU A 210 26.75 21.98 -3.93
CA LEU A 210 27.97 21.52 -4.56
C LEU A 210 27.51 20.83 -5.83
N TYR A 211 27.57 21.56 -6.94
CA TYR A 211 27.46 21.00 -8.27
C TYR A 211 28.72 20.16 -8.50
N GLU A 212 28.59 18.85 -8.45
CA GLU A 212 29.53 17.89 -9.06
C GLU A 212 29.00 17.45 -10.41
#